data_AF-A0A962MPG5-F1
#
_entry.id   AF-A0A962MPG5-F1
#
_cell.length_a   1.000
_cell.length_b   1.000
_cell.length_c   1.000
_cell.angle_alpha   90.00
_cell.angle_beta   90.00
_cell.angle_gamma   90.00
#
_symmetry.space_group_name_H-M   'P 1'
#
loop_
_entity.id
_entity.type
_entity.pdbx_description
1 polymer ?
#
loop_
_entity_poly.entity_id
_entity_poly.type
_entity_poly.pdbx_seq_one_letter_code
_entity_poly.pdbx_strand_id
1 'polypeptide(L)'
;GKKLMEDLGYIRGIDDTIETLGGTLIEKIEMKTISNPLNPTVCFIIKPPKSNYDNVQITNTSFSAPGTNFPLTKIDDFYFSQHTGLSFPVIKSVPILRSNAAILTSSLSIEEL
;
A
#
# COMPACT_ATOMS: atom_id res chain seq x y z
N GLY A 1 1.82 -27.43 3.89
CA GLY A 1 1.10 -26.60 2.91
C GLY A 1 0.49 -25.39 3.59
N LYS A 2 -0.74 -25.52 4.11
CA LYS A 2 -1.53 -24.40 4.65
C LYS A 2 -0.82 -23.55 5.72
N LYS A 3 -0.26 -24.17 6.76
CA LYS A 3 0.49 -23.47 7.82
C LYS A 3 1.69 -22.68 7.27
N LEU A 4 2.41 -23.24 6.31
CA LEU A 4 3.54 -22.54 5.67
C LEU A 4 3.07 -21.33 4.85
N MET A 5 1.94 -21.44 4.14
CA MET A 5 1.37 -20.31 3.40
C MET A 5 0.92 -19.19 4.35
N GLU A 6 0.43 -19.55 5.54
CA GLU A 6 0.14 -18.62 6.63
C GLU A 6 1.41 -17.93 7.14
N ASP A 7 2.45 -18.71 7.47
CA ASP A 7 3.73 -18.21 7.96
C ASP A 7 4.44 -17.30 6.94
N LEU A 8 4.27 -17.56 5.64
CA LEU A 8 4.83 -16.77 4.55
C LEU A 8 3.97 -15.57 4.13
N GLY A 9 2.83 -15.34 4.79
CA GLY A 9 1.99 -14.17 4.54
C GLY A 9 1.30 -14.15 3.17
N TYR A 10 0.93 -15.31 2.63
CA TYR A 10 0.23 -15.38 1.35
C TYR A 10 -1.09 -14.59 1.42
N ILE A 11 -1.35 -13.80 0.37
CA ILE A 11 -2.63 -13.10 0.19
C ILE A 11 -3.72 -14.15 -0.06
N ARG A 12 -4.82 -14.07 0.70
CA ARG A 12 -5.93 -15.03 0.71
C ARG A 12 -7.26 -14.29 0.85
N GLY A 13 -8.37 -14.98 0.54
CA GLY A 13 -9.72 -14.42 0.72
C GLY A 13 -9.99 -13.20 -0.15
N ILE A 14 -9.46 -13.18 -1.37
CA ILE A 14 -9.64 -12.06 -2.31
C ILE A 14 -11.13 -11.79 -2.54
N ASP A 15 -11.91 -12.85 -2.78
CA ASP A 15 -13.35 -12.81 -3.02
C ASP A 15 -14.07 -12.05 -1.88
N ASP A 16 -13.92 -12.50 -0.63
CA ASP A 16 -14.52 -11.87 0.56
C ASP A 16 -14.00 -10.44 0.81
N THR A 17 -12.72 -10.20 0.51
CA THR A 17 -12.08 -8.90 0.70
C THR A 17 -12.66 -7.86 -0.26
N ILE A 18 -12.94 -8.24 -1.51
CA ILE A 18 -13.56 -7.36 -2.51
C ILE A 18 -14.92 -6.87 -2.00
N GLU A 19 -15.76 -7.79 -1.52
CA GLU A 19 -17.09 -7.45 -1.00
C GLU A 19 -17.00 -6.58 0.26
N THR A 20 -16.11 -6.94 1.19
CA THR A 20 -15.89 -6.19 2.43
C THR A 20 -15.46 -4.74 2.16
N LEU A 21 -14.67 -4.51 1.11
CA LEU A 21 -14.23 -3.18 0.67
C LEU A 21 -15.26 -2.45 -0.20
N GLY A 22 -16.45 -3.02 -0.41
CA GLY A 22 -17.53 -2.43 -1.22
C GLY A 22 -17.32 -2.53 -2.73
N GLY A 23 -16.33 -3.31 -3.17
CA GLY A 23 -16.14 -3.64 -4.57
C GLY A 23 -17.14 -4.71 -5.04
N THR A 24 -17.09 -5.02 -6.34
CA THR A 24 -17.88 -6.09 -6.94
C THR A 24 -16.95 -6.98 -7.77
N LEU A 25 -16.91 -8.28 -7.46
CA LEU A 25 -16.24 -9.26 -8.30
C LEU A 25 -17.10 -9.50 -9.54
N ILE A 26 -16.61 -9.08 -10.71
CA ILE A 26 -17.31 -9.24 -11.99
C ILE A 26 -17.03 -10.64 -12.56
N GLU A 27 -15.77 -11.06 -12.52
CA GLU A 27 -15.36 -12.35 -13.08
C GLU A 27 -14.09 -12.88 -12.41
N LYS A 28 -13.97 -14.20 -12.36
CA LYS A 28 -12.81 -14.94 -11.87
C LYS A 28 -12.45 -16.01 -12.89
N ILE A 29 -11.36 -15.79 -13.63
CA ILE A 29 -10.99 -16.59 -14.80
C ILE A 29 -9.75 -17.42 -14.46
N GLU A 30 -9.89 -18.74 -14.45
CA GLU A 30 -8.74 -19.63 -14.33
C GLU A 30 -7.86 -19.58 -15.59
N MET A 31 -6.56 -19.37 -15.38
CA MET A 31 -5.61 -19.38 -16.48
C MET A 31 -5.30 -20.81 -16.92
N LYS A 32 -5.45 -21.08 -18.22
CA LYS A 32 -5.21 -22.40 -18.81
C LYS A 32 -3.72 -22.69 -19.06
N THR A 33 -2.92 -21.65 -19.26
CA THR A 33 -1.47 -21.76 -19.49
C THR A 33 -0.75 -21.42 -18.20
N ILE A 34 -0.52 -22.42 -17.35
CA ILE A 34 0.19 -22.27 -16.08
C ILE A 34 1.50 -23.05 -16.09
N SER A 35 2.58 -22.42 -15.62
CA SER A 35 3.91 -23.04 -15.57
C SER A 35 4.00 -24.17 -14.53
N ASN A 36 3.16 -24.13 -13.50
CA ASN A 36 3.11 -25.16 -12.45
C ASN A 36 1.64 -25.52 -12.15
N PRO A 37 1.21 -26.77 -12.40
CA PRO A 37 -0.15 -27.23 -12.10
C PRO A 37 -0.55 -27.10 -10.62
N LEU A 38 0.43 -27.11 -9.70
CA LEU A 38 0.19 -26.92 -8.26
C LEU A 38 -0.02 -25.46 -7.86
N ASN A 39 0.15 -24.51 -8.79
CA ASN A 39 -0.08 -23.09 -8.59
C ASN A 39 -1.13 -22.57 -9.58
N PRO A 40 -2.42 -22.94 -9.39
CA PRO A 40 -3.49 -22.44 -10.23
C PRO A 40 -3.49 -20.90 -10.18
N THR A 41 -3.31 -20.29 -11.35
CA THR A 41 -3.28 -18.84 -11.50
C THR A 41 -4.63 -18.37 -11.98
N VAL A 42 -5.15 -17.31 -11.37
CA VAL A 42 -6.51 -16.82 -11.62
C VAL A 42 -6.45 -15.32 -11.90
N CYS A 43 -7.17 -14.87 -12.93
CA CYS A 43 -7.39 -13.47 -13.23
C CYS A 43 -8.70 -13.01 -12.59
N PHE A 44 -8.66 -11.90 -11.86
CA PHE A 44 -9.83 -11.30 -11.23
C PHE A 44 -10.21 -10.02 -11.98
N ILE A 45 -11.46 -9.94 -12.43
CA ILE A 45 -12.05 -8.71 -12.96
C ILE A 45 -12.89 -8.11 -11.84
N ILE A 46 -12.45 -6.97 -11.31
CA ILE A 46 -13.05 -6.34 -10.13
C ILE A 46 -13.51 -4.96 -10.52
N LYS A 47 -14.77 -4.65 -10.21
CA LYS A 47 -15.27 -3.28 -10.21
C LYS A 47 -15.02 -2.68 -8.82
N PRO A 48 -14.18 -1.64 -8.69
CA PRO A 48 -13.98 -0.99 -7.40
C PRO A 48 -15.28 -0.32 -6.92
N PRO A 49 -15.42 -0.06 -5.60
CA PRO A 49 -16.52 0.75 -5.07
C PRO A 49 -16.57 2.10 -5.80
N LYS A 50 -17.78 2.66 -5.94
CA LYS A 50 -17.91 4.05 -6.39
C LYS A 50 -17.19 4.94 -5.39
N SER A 51 -16.08 5.51 -5.83
CA SER A 51 -15.24 6.36 -5.02
C SER A 51 -15.66 7.81 -5.28
N ASN A 52 -15.76 8.66 -4.26
CA ASN A 52 -16.00 10.10 -4.45
C ASN A 52 -14.78 10.82 -5.09
N TYR A 53 -13.77 10.07 -5.55
CA TYR A 53 -12.52 10.60 -6.10
C TYR A 53 -12.57 10.94 -7.59
N ASP A 54 -13.73 10.79 -8.24
CA ASP A 54 -13.92 11.16 -9.66
C ASP A 54 -13.60 12.65 -9.97
N ASN A 55 -13.48 13.49 -8.94
CA ASN A 55 -13.10 14.91 -9.04
C ASN A 55 -11.82 15.29 -8.27
N VAL A 56 -11.07 14.31 -7.75
CA VAL A 56 -9.80 14.62 -7.07
C VAL A 56 -8.76 14.87 -8.14
N GLN A 57 -8.55 16.15 -8.48
CA GLN A 57 -7.36 16.56 -9.20
C GLN A 57 -6.15 15.95 -8.46
N ILE A 58 -5.37 15.14 -9.18
CA ILE A 58 -4.10 14.61 -8.68
C ILE A 58 -3.11 15.78 -8.63
N THR A 59 -3.33 16.71 -7.70
CA THR A 59 -2.48 17.90 -7.55
C THR A 59 -1.35 17.63 -6.57
N ASN A 60 -1.52 16.70 -5.63
CA ASN A 60 -0.49 16.29 -4.68
C ASN A 60 -0.43 14.75 -4.56
N THR A 61 0.66 14.15 -5.02
CA THR A 61 1.00 12.76 -4.67
C THR A 61 1.29 12.68 -3.17
N SER A 62 0.39 12.03 -2.42
CA SER A 62 0.60 11.73 -1.01
C SER A 62 1.38 10.42 -0.88
N PHE A 63 2.51 10.44 -0.15
CA PHE A 63 3.24 9.22 0.20
C PHE A 63 2.75 8.66 1.54
N SER A 64 3.01 7.38 1.79
CA SER A 64 2.78 6.73 3.08
C SER A 64 4.05 6.10 3.62
N ALA A 65 4.14 5.96 4.95
CA ALA A 65 5.26 5.33 5.59
C ALA A 65 5.34 3.84 5.17
N PRO A 66 6.52 3.32 4.78
CA PRO A 66 6.67 1.97 4.25
C PRO A 66 6.07 0.88 5.15
N GLY A 67 5.25 0.00 4.57
CA GLY A 67 4.56 -1.07 5.30
C GLY A 67 3.29 -0.63 6.03
N THR A 68 2.87 0.63 5.87
CA THR A 68 1.66 1.18 6.50
C THR A 68 0.88 2.06 5.50
N ASN A 69 -0.32 2.47 5.92
CA ASN A 69 -1.10 3.50 5.24
C ASN A 69 -0.99 4.87 5.94
N PHE A 70 -0.03 5.06 6.85
CA PHE A 70 0.13 6.34 7.54
C PHE A 70 0.68 7.39 6.59
N PRO A 71 0.04 8.56 6.49
CA PRO A 71 0.45 9.61 5.56
C PRO A 71 1.82 10.18 5.92
N LEU A 72 2.55 10.61 4.90
CA LEU A 72 3.79 11.35 5.03
C LEU A 72 3.60 12.80 4.62
N THR A 73 4.07 13.71 5.47
CA THR A 73 4.13 15.14 5.18
C THR A 73 5.53 15.48 4.71
N LYS A 74 5.65 16.14 3.56
CA LYS A 74 6.94 16.65 3.08
C LYS A 74 7.34 17.87 3.90
N ILE A 75 8.53 17.83 4.50
CA ILE A 75 9.13 18.93 5.25
C ILE A 75 10.53 19.11 4.69
N ASP A 76 10.77 20.21 3.98
CA ASP A 76 12.03 20.49 3.29
C ASP A 76 12.55 19.29 2.47
N ASP A 77 13.68 18.73 2.90
CA ASP A 77 14.40 17.61 2.29
C ASP A 77 14.11 16.25 2.96
N PHE A 78 12.98 16.10 3.63
CA PHE A 78 12.52 14.81 4.15
C PHE A 78 10.99 14.70 4.16
N TYR A 79 10.52 13.48 4.43
CA TYR A 79 9.13 13.16 4.67
C TYR A 79 8.96 12.68 6.10
N PHE A 80 7.97 13.18 6.82
CA PHE A 80 7.71 12.84 8.22
C PHE A 80 6.37 12.16 8.40
N SER A 81 6.35 11.13 9.25
CA SER A 81 5.13 10.46 9.72
C SER A 81 4.87 10.84 11.18
N GLN A 82 3.83 11.63 11.43
CA GLN A 82 3.40 11.96 12.80
C GLN A 82 2.94 10.73 13.59
N HIS A 83 2.42 9.71 12.89
CA HIS A 83 1.95 8.48 13.53
C HIS A 83 3.09 7.60 14.06
N THR A 84 4.25 7.62 13.41
CA THR A 84 5.39 6.75 13.77
C THR A 84 6.58 7.52 14.35
N GLY A 85 6.58 8.86 14.23
CA GLY A 85 7.72 9.69 14.61
C GLY A 85 8.94 9.48 13.71
N LEU A 86 8.78 8.90 12.52
CA LEU A 86 9.87 8.60 11.60
C LEU A 86 9.96 9.64 10.47
N SER A 87 11.19 9.97 10.10
CA SER A 87 11.54 10.80 8.95
C SER A 87 12.27 9.99 7.88
N PHE A 88 11.97 10.28 6.62
CA PHE A 88 12.54 9.63 5.43
C PHE A 88 13.23 10.68 4.57
N PRO A 89 14.55 10.61 4.36
CA PRO A 89 15.27 11.66 3.65
C PRO A 89 14.91 11.72 2.17
N VAL A 90 15.07 12.90 1.58
CA VAL A 90 15.00 13.16 0.14
C VAL A 90 16.41 13.51 -0.34
N ILE A 91 16.95 12.70 -1.25
CA ILE A 91 18.30 12.89 -1.80
C ILE A 91 18.17 13.26 -3.27
N LYS A 92 18.58 14.48 -3.65
CA LYS A 92 18.45 14.99 -5.04
C LYS A 92 17.02 14.86 -5.57
N SER A 93 16.04 15.27 -4.76
CA SER A 93 14.61 15.15 -5.06
C SER A 93 14.06 13.71 -5.14
N VAL A 94 14.84 12.70 -4.73
CA VAL A 94 14.41 11.30 -4.64
C VAL A 94 14.09 10.92 -3.20
N PRO A 95 12.82 10.63 -2.84
CA PRO A 95 12.48 10.16 -1.50
C PRO A 95 12.99 8.74 -1.23
N ILE A 96 13.66 8.54 -0.10
CA ILE A 96 14.18 7.24 0.32
C ILE A 96 13.17 6.57 1.26
N LEU A 97 12.11 6.00 0.69
CA LEU A 97 11.03 5.33 1.43
C LEU A 97 11.40 3.88 1.78
N ARG A 98 12.49 3.69 2.54
CA ARG A 98 12.91 2.38 3.06
C ARG A 98 12.91 2.42 4.58
N SER A 99 12.30 1.42 5.21
CA SER A 99 12.22 1.35 6.69
C SER A 99 13.60 1.36 7.36
N ASN A 100 14.62 0.78 6.72
CA ASN A 100 15.99 0.75 7.25
C ASN A 100 16.79 2.06 7.04
N ALA A 101 16.25 3.00 6.26
CA ALA A 101 16.82 4.34 6.07
C ALA A 101 16.04 5.41 6.83
N ALA A 102 15.01 5.02 7.59
CA ALA A 102 14.20 5.92 8.39
C ALA A 102 15.00 6.44 9.60
N ILE A 103 14.82 7.70 9.93
CA ILE A 103 15.44 8.38 11.07
C ILE A 103 14.35 8.65 12.10
N LEU A 104 14.59 8.32 13.37
CA LEU A 104 13.67 8.65 14.45
C LEU A 104 13.73 10.14 14.76
N THR A 105 12.61 10.83 14.60
CA THR A 105 12.42 12.26 14.88
C THR A 105 11.16 12.46 15.72
N SER A 106 11.03 11.70 16.81
CA SER A 106 9.79 11.62 17.61
C SER A 106 9.42 12.90 18.35
N SER A 107 10.36 13.84 18.50
CA SER A 107 10.09 15.16 19.09
C SER A 107 9.69 16.21 18.06
N LEU A 108 9.70 15.88 16.76
CA LEU A 108 9.28 16.80 15.71
C LEU A 108 7.76 16.84 15.65
N SER A 109 7.17 18.03 15.75
CA SER A 109 5.74 18.24 15.53
C SER A 109 5.51 19.11 14.30
N ILE A 110 4.45 18.81 13.54
CA ILE A 110 4.11 19.58 12.31
C ILE A 110 3.62 20.99 12.69
N GLU A 111 3.19 21.21 13.93
CA GLU A 111 2.68 22.48 14.45
C GLU A 111 3.81 23.51 14.72
N GLU A 112 5.07 23.06 14.80
CA GLU A 112 6.24 23.88 15.12
C GLU A 112 7.06 24.29 13.88
N LEU A 113 6.57 23.98 12.67
CA LEU A 113 7.22 24.22 11.37
C LEU A 113 6.37 25.13 10.48
#